data_AF-A0A3D2BV13-F1
#
_entry.id   AF-A0A3D2BV13-F1
#
_cell.length_a   1.000
_cell.length_b   1.000
_cell.length_c   1.000
_cell.angle_alpha   90.00
_cell.angle_beta   90.00
_cell.angle_gamma   90.00
#
_symmetry.space_group_name_H-M   'P 1'
#
loop_
_entity.id
_entity.type
_entity.pdbx_description
1 polymer ?
#
loop_
_entity_poly.entity_id
_entity_poly.type
_entity_poly.pdbx_seq_one_letter_code
_entity_poly.pdbx_strand_id
1 'polypeptide(L)'
;GPQGLFAGACPDPDPGAVLRDPDEPWQVHKTSIKPWPSCRHTHPVIDAAIELSGKIDIDNIESVDVAAYQAAIDVCDRPVPESEYEAKFSLQHCVGISLIDGKNEFASYDLTSRDRAAELRKLISVRAGEDYTAAYPEDWGGEVTVNLKGGGSVMAVRNACKGDPELPLNRDEMIAKARELLSFGAINDVDAVVDGVLDMANGGAVPGFSLQ
;
A
#
# COMPACT_ATOMS: atom_id res chain seq x y z
N GLY A 1 -36.77 5.39 7.87
CA GLY A 1 -37.79 6.25 7.24
C GLY A 1 -37.12 7.27 6.33
N PRO A 2 -37.87 8.13 5.62
CA PRO A 2 -37.33 9.06 4.61
C PRO A 2 -36.28 10.07 5.11
N GLN A 3 -36.26 10.36 6.41
CA GLN A 3 -35.24 11.21 7.07
C GLN A 3 -34.25 10.39 7.92
N GLY A 4 -34.22 9.07 7.74
CA GLY A 4 -33.34 8.18 8.52
C GLY A 4 -31.92 8.12 7.95
N LEU A 5 -30.99 7.63 8.75
CA LEU A 5 -29.55 7.55 8.43
C LEU A 5 -29.28 7.05 7.00
N PHE A 6 -29.85 5.90 6.62
CA PHE A 6 -29.62 5.31 5.30
C PHE A 6 -30.09 6.22 4.15
N ALA A 7 -31.33 6.73 4.22
CA ALA A 7 -31.88 7.62 3.20
C ALA A 7 -31.20 8.99 3.14
N GLY A 8 -30.57 9.42 4.23
CA GLY A 8 -29.77 10.65 4.28
C GLY A 8 -28.33 10.48 3.79
N ALA A 9 -27.77 9.27 3.83
CA ALA A 9 -26.35 9.02 3.54
C ALA A 9 -26.09 8.53 2.10
N CYS A 10 -27.07 7.90 1.44
CA CYS A 10 -26.94 7.36 0.09
C CYS A 10 -28.24 7.57 -0.71
N PRO A 11 -28.19 7.88 -2.02
CA PRO A 11 -29.39 8.02 -2.86
C PRO A 11 -30.22 6.74 -3.00
N ASP A 12 -29.57 5.58 -2.92
CA ASP A 12 -30.10 4.23 -3.14
C ASP A 12 -29.84 3.31 -1.93
N PRO A 13 -30.35 3.66 -0.73
CA PRO A 13 -30.03 2.92 0.47
C PRO A 13 -30.62 1.51 0.43
N ASP A 14 -29.81 0.54 0.86
CA ASP A 14 -30.26 -0.82 1.16
C ASP A 14 -29.96 -1.17 2.62
N PRO A 15 -30.87 -0.81 3.56
CA PRO A 15 -30.74 -1.19 4.97
C PRO A 15 -30.71 -2.71 5.18
N GLY A 16 -31.31 -3.49 4.28
CA GLY A 16 -31.35 -4.95 4.36
C GLY A 16 -29.97 -5.59 4.19
N ALA A 17 -29.04 -4.89 3.52
CA ALA A 17 -27.67 -5.36 3.34
C ALA A 17 -26.93 -5.63 4.66
N VAL A 18 -27.29 -4.93 5.75
CA VAL A 18 -26.65 -5.10 7.06
C VAL A 18 -26.96 -6.46 7.69
N LEU A 19 -28.13 -7.04 7.37
CA LEU A 19 -28.60 -8.31 7.92
C LEU A 19 -28.55 -9.44 6.89
N ARG A 20 -28.02 -9.17 5.70
CA ARG A 20 -27.93 -10.15 4.62
C ARG A 20 -26.90 -11.21 4.98
N ASP A 21 -27.24 -12.47 4.68
CA ASP A 21 -26.37 -13.63 4.84
C ASP A 21 -25.70 -13.71 6.22
N PRO A 22 -26.49 -13.79 7.32
CA PRO A 22 -25.95 -13.76 8.69
C PRO A 22 -25.04 -14.94 9.03
N ASP A 23 -25.05 -15.99 8.21
CA ASP A 23 -24.23 -17.19 8.36
C ASP A 23 -22.93 -17.13 7.54
N GLU A 24 -22.69 -16.07 6.76
CA GLU A 24 -21.42 -15.87 6.05
C GLU A 24 -20.23 -15.62 7.01
N PRO A 25 -18.98 -15.89 6.58
CA PRO A 25 -17.80 -15.54 7.37
C PRO A 25 -17.79 -14.05 7.75
N TRP A 26 -17.35 -13.78 8.98
CA TRP A 26 -17.22 -12.41 9.48
C TRP A 26 -16.35 -11.55 8.55
N GLN A 27 -16.85 -10.35 8.24
CA GLN A 27 -16.17 -9.39 7.35
C GLN A 27 -14.77 -8.97 7.86
N VAL A 28 -14.49 -9.14 9.15
CA VAL A 28 -13.15 -8.92 9.72
C VAL A 28 -12.08 -9.79 9.04
N HIS A 29 -12.44 -10.99 8.56
CA HIS A 29 -11.53 -11.87 7.82
C HIS A 29 -11.34 -11.44 6.36
N LYS A 30 -12.21 -10.56 5.85
CA LYS A 30 -12.13 -9.98 4.50
C LYS A 30 -11.46 -8.61 4.50
N THR A 31 -10.82 -8.20 5.61
CA THR A 31 -10.20 -6.87 5.76
C THR A 31 -8.73 -6.89 5.34
N SER A 32 -8.37 -6.03 4.39
CA SER A 32 -6.97 -5.85 3.98
C SER A 32 -6.11 -5.22 5.08
N ILE A 33 -4.88 -5.70 5.23
CA ILE A 33 -3.86 -5.11 6.09
C ILE A 33 -2.74 -4.51 5.23
N LYS A 34 -2.68 -3.19 5.19
CA LYS A 34 -1.70 -2.43 4.39
C LYS A 34 -0.25 -2.78 4.72
N PRO A 35 0.57 -3.32 3.81
CA PRO A 35 2.02 -3.44 4.05
C PRO A 35 2.70 -2.09 4.14
N TRP A 36 2.29 -1.13 3.29
CA TRP A 36 2.98 0.14 3.10
C TRP A 36 2.18 1.32 3.66
N PRO A 37 2.83 2.36 4.23
CA PRO A 37 2.15 3.49 4.87
C PRO A 37 1.60 4.54 3.88
N SER A 38 0.94 4.10 2.80
CA SER A 38 0.36 4.93 1.73
C SER A 38 -1.10 4.57 1.40
N CYS A 39 -1.65 5.25 0.40
CA CYS A 39 -2.89 4.85 -0.26
C CYS A 39 -2.78 3.42 -0.83
N ARG A 40 -3.80 2.58 -0.62
CA ARG A 40 -3.83 1.17 -1.08
C ARG A 40 -3.61 1.07 -2.58
N HIS A 41 -4.10 2.04 -3.36
CA HIS A 41 -3.92 2.12 -4.80
C HIS A 41 -2.45 2.11 -5.26
N THR A 42 -1.50 2.50 -4.39
CA THR A 42 -0.06 2.52 -4.71
C THR A 42 0.66 1.21 -4.40
N HIS A 43 0.04 0.30 -3.62
CA HIS A 43 0.74 -0.87 -3.07
C HIS A 43 1.27 -1.86 -4.11
N PRO A 44 0.54 -2.20 -5.18
CA PRO A 44 1.05 -3.13 -6.19
C PRO A 44 2.31 -2.62 -6.88
N VAL A 45 2.34 -1.32 -7.20
CA VAL A 45 3.49 -0.72 -7.89
C VAL A 45 4.66 -0.47 -6.94
N ILE A 46 4.41 -0.30 -5.63
CA ILE A 46 5.46 -0.35 -4.60
C ILE A 46 6.11 -1.74 -4.57
N ASP A 47 5.32 -2.82 -4.49
CA ASP A 47 5.86 -4.19 -4.46
C ASP A 47 6.68 -4.51 -5.71
N ALA A 48 6.20 -4.08 -6.88
CA ALA A 48 6.92 -4.24 -8.15
C ALA A 48 8.23 -3.44 -8.15
N ALA A 49 8.21 -2.18 -7.70
CA ALA A 49 9.41 -1.34 -7.59
C ALA A 49 10.45 -1.93 -6.61
N ILE A 50 10.02 -2.41 -5.45
CA ILE A 50 10.89 -3.08 -4.47
C ILE A 50 11.57 -4.30 -5.09
N GLU A 51 10.84 -5.11 -5.86
CA GLU A 51 11.43 -6.27 -6.54
C GLU A 51 12.49 -5.88 -7.58
N LEU A 52 12.33 -4.74 -8.26
CA LEU A 52 13.26 -4.26 -9.26
C LEU A 52 14.48 -3.55 -8.64
N SER A 53 14.35 -3.06 -7.41
CA SER A 53 15.45 -2.42 -6.69
C SER A 53 16.66 -3.35 -6.54
N GLY A 54 17.86 -2.79 -6.62
CA GLY A 54 19.13 -3.53 -6.56
C GLY A 54 19.45 -4.39 -7.79
N LYS A 55 18.51 -4.58 -8.72
CA LYS A 55 18.75 -5.23 -10.03
C LYS A 55 19.15 -4.23 -11.11
N ILE A 56 18.94 -2.94 -10.86
CA ILE A 56 19.24 -1.83 -11.77
C ILE A 56 20.09 -0.78 -11.07
N ASP A 57 20.94 -0.12 -11.84
CA ASP A 57 21.56 1.14 -11.43
C ASP A 57 20.58 2.28 -11.70
N ILE A 58 20.26 3.06 -10.66
CA ILE A 58 19.33 4.19 -10.73
C ILE A 58 19.83 5.24 -11.72
N ASP A 59 21.15 5.45 -11.80
CA ASP A 59 21.74 6.43 -12.72
C ASP A 59 21.63 5.99 -14.19
N ASN A 60 21.34 4.70 -14.42
CA ASN A 60 21.15 4.12 -15.75
C ASN A 60 19.69 4.11 -16.22
N ILE A 61 18.74 4.63 -15.43
CA ILE A 61 17.32 4.68 -15.82
C ILE A 61 17.12 5.76 -16.89
N GLU A 62 16.47 5.40 -18.00
CA GLU A 62 16.02 6.32 -19.05
C GLU A 62 14.57 6.77 -18.80
N SER A 63 13.68 5.81 -18.54
CA SER A 63 12.29 6.06 -18.16
C SER A 63 11.73 4.91 -17.32
N VAL A 64 10.63 5.18 -16.63
CA VAL A 64 9.86 4.17 -15.92
C VAL A 64 8.40 4.32 -16.32
N ASP A 65 7.79 3.23 -16.76
CA ASP A 65 6.37 3.18 -17.12
C ASP A 65 5.61 2.41 -16.04
N VAL A 66 4.58 3.05 -15.48
CA VAL A 66 3.71 2.48 -14.46
C VAL A 66 2.33 2.27 -15.06
N ALA A 67 1.90 1.01 -15.15
CA ALA A 67 0.54 0.66 -15.55
C ALA A 67 -0.28 0.26 -14.33
N ALA A 68 -1.42 0.89 -14.14
CA ALA A 68 -2.37 0.61 -13.06
C ALA A 68 -3.81 0.68 -13.57
N TYR A 69 -4.79 0.39 -12.73
CA TYR A 69 -6.20 0.59 -13.06
C TYR A 69 -6.61 2.07 -12.91
N GLN A 70 -7.64 2.50 -13.66
CA GLN A 70 -8.03 3.91 -13.74
C GLN A 70 -8.30 4.56 -12.36
N ALA A 71 -8.99 3.86 -11.46
CA ALA A 71 -9.27 4.41 -10.13
C ALA A 71 -8.00 4.72 -9.31
N ALA A 72 -6.90 3.97 -9.52
CA ALA A 72 -5.62 4.30 -8.89
C ALA A 72 -5.06 5.62 -9.41
N ILE A 73 -5.21 5.91 -10.70
CA ILE A 73 -4.74 7.14 -11.34
C ILE A 73 -5.58 8.31 -10.86
N ASP A 74 -6.91 8.17 -10.86
CA ASP A 74 -7.84 9.21 -10.43
C ASP A 74 -7.56 9.68 -8.98
N VAL A 75 -7.05 8.78 -8.13
CA VAL A 75 -6.76 9.06 -6.71
C VAL A 75 -5.29 9.40 -6.46
N CYS A 76 -4.36 8.79 -7.20
CA CYS A 76 -2.94 8.78 -6.87
C CYS A 76 -1.98 9.27 -7.97
N ASP A 77 -2.48 9.87 -9.06
CA ASP A 77 -1.63 10.58 -10.01
C ASP A 77 -1.24 11.96 -9.46
N ARG A 78 -0.07 12.01 -8.81
CA ARG A 78 0.49 13.22 -8.18
C ARG A 78 1.99 13.30 -8.46
N PRO A 79 2.42 13.77 -9.64
CA PRO A 79 3.82 13.70 -10.04
C PRO A 79 4.76 14.56 -9.17
N VAL A 80 4.24 15.63 -8.55
CA VAL A 80 5.02 16.58 -7.75
C VAL A 80 4.37 16.77 -6.37
N PRO A 81 4.51 15.81 -5.44
CA PRO A 81 3.91 15.92 -4.11
C PRO A 81 4.64 16.95 -3.24
N GLU A 82 3.91 17.95 -2.74
CA GLU A 82 4.46 19.07 -1.97
C GLU A 82 4.48 18.79 -0.45
N SER A 83 3.83 17.72 -0.01
CA SER A 83 3.79 17.29 1.39
C SER A 83 3.96 15.78 1.57
N GLU A 84 4.25 15.34 2.80
CA GLU A 84 4.25 13.92 3.17
C GLU A 84 2.90 13.26 2.87
N TYR A 85 1.80 13.97 3.15
CA TYR A 85 0.45 13.47 2.86
C TYR A 85 0.25 13.27 1.36
N GLU A 86 0.64 14.22 0.52
CA GLU A 86 0.51 14.07 -0.94
C GLU A 86 1.40 12.97 -1.50
N ALA A 87 2.59 12.78 -0.93
CA ALA A 87 3.51 11.73 -1.34
C ALA A 87 2.93 10.32 -1.13
N LYS A 88 2.11 10.13 -0.09
CA LYS A 88 1.35 8.90 0.18
C LYS A 88 0.24 8.61 -0.85
N PHE A 89 -0.06 9.57 -1.72
CA PHE A 89 -1.01 9.48 -2.83
C PHE A 89 -0.33 9.79 -4.16
N SER A 90 0.97 9.52 -4.29
CA SER A 90 1.72 9.72 -5.53
C SER A 90 2.29 8.40 -6.01
N LEU A 91 1.76 7.85 -7.11
CA LEU A 91 2.30 6.64 -7.74
C LEU A 91 3.77 6.83 -8.12
N GLN A 92 4.12 8.01 -8.66
CA GLN A 92 5.48 8.35 -9.05
C GLN A 92 6.43 8.38 -7.86
N HIS A 93 6.05 9.04 -6.76
CA HIS A 93 6.88 9.07 -5.57
C HIS A 93 7.05 7.69 -4.95
N CYS A 94 5.95 6.94 -4.79
CA CYS A 94 5.96 5.61 -4.22
C CYS A 94 6.86 4.64 -5.02
N VAL A 95 6.76 4.65 -6.35
CA VAL A 95 7.64 3.84 -7.21
C VAL A 95 9.09 4.34 -7.14
N GLY A 96 9.31 5.65 -7.27
CA GLY A 96 10.64 6.23 -7.31
C GLY A 96 11.44 5.96 -6.03
N ILE A 97 10.86 6.22 -4.85
CA ILE A 97 11.57 5.99 -3.58
C ILE A 97 11.81 4.50 -3.33
N SER A 98 10.87 3.64 -3.75
CA SER A 98 11.02 2.19 -3.60
C SER A 98 12.05 1.57 -4.55
N LEU A 99 12.24 2.12 -5.76
CA LEU A 99 13.36 1.76 -6.61
C LEU A 99 14.70 2.13 -5.97
N ILE A 100 14.79 3.33 -5.37
CA ILE A 100 16.01 3.85 -4.74
C ILE A 100 16.39 3.05 -3.48
N ASP A 101 15.44 2.85 -2.57
CA ASP A 101 15.73 2.30 -1.24
C ASP A 101 15.47 0.80 -1.11
N GLY A 102 14.77 0.19 -2.08
CA GLY A 102 14.35 -1.21 -2.00
C GLY A 102 13.33 -1.49 -0.90
N LYS A 103 12.66 -0.44 -0.40
CA LYS A 103 11.66 -0.51 0.68
C LYS A 103 10.71 0.69 0.62
N ASN A 104 9.68 0.67 1.45
CA ASN A 104 8.73 1.77 1.58
C ASN A 104 8.21 1.86 3.02
N GLU A 105 8.67 2.86 3.76
CA GLU A 105 8.47 3.01 5.20
C GLU A 105 7.95 4.43 5.52
N PHE A 106 7.67 4.73 6.79
CA PHE A 106 7.19 6.07 7.18
C PHE A 106 8.11 7.21 6.73
N ALA A 107 9.43 7.01 6.86
CA ALA A 107 10.42 8.00 6.45
C ALA A 107 10.50 8.20 4.92
N SER A 108 9.96 7.26 4.12
CA SER A 108 9.98 7.36 2.66
C SER A 108 9.23 8.57 2.12
N TYR A 109 8.36 9.20 2.93
CA TYR A 109 7.50 10.31 2.52
C TYR A 109 7.95 11.69 3.04
N ASP A 110 8.99 11.74 3.89
CA ASP A 110 9.45 13.00 4.47
C ASP A 110 10.08 13.94 3.41
N LEU A 111 10.46 15.16 3.82
CA LEU A 111 11.08 16.10 2.90
C LEU A 111 12.37 15.54 2.26
N THR A 112 13.22 14.87 3.04
CA THR A 112 14.50 14.32 2.57
C THR A 112 14.29 13.28 1.48
N SER A 113 13.37 12.34 1.70
CA SER A 113 13.04 11.27 0.75
C SER A 113 12.33 11.82 -0.49
N ARG A 114 11.45 12.82 -0.33
CA ARG A 114 10.82 13.50 -1.46
C ARG A 114 11.83 14.24 -2.33
N ASP A 115 12.82 14.90 -1.74
CA ASP A 115 13.88 15.60 -2.48
C ASP A 115 14.78 14.59 -3.22
N ARG A 116 15.18 13.50 -2.54
CA ARG A 116 15.98 12.42 -3.15
C ARG A 116 15.32 11.79 -4.37
N ALA A 117 14.02 11.54 -4.32
CA ALA A 117 13.29 10.94 -5.44
C ALA A 117 12.85 11.95 -6.52
N ALA A 118 13.14 13.25 -6.38
CA ALA A 118 12.58 14.29 -7.24
C ALA A 118 12.97 14.16 -8.72
N GLU A 119 14.23 13.87 -9.02
CA GLU A 119 14.68 13.70 -10.41
C GLU A 119 14.13 12.41 -11.02
N LEU A 120 14.13 11.31 -10.28
CA LEU A 120 13.59 10.04 -10.76
C LEU A 120 12.08 10.15 -11.05
N ARG A 121 11.30 10.86 -10.22
CA ARG A 121 9.86 11.09 -10.47
C ARG A 121 9.57 11.69 -11.84
N LYS A 122 10.45 12.55 -12.37
CA LYS A 122 10.28 13.16 -13.69
C LYS A 122 10.39 12.16 -14.84
N LEU A 123 11.01 11.00 -14.59
CA LEU A 123 11.17 9.91 -15.54
C LEU A 123 10.03 8.88 -15.46
N ILE A 124 9.12 9.01 -14.48
CA ILE A 124 8.04 8.07 -14.24
C ILE A 124 6.75 8.55 -14.94
N SER A 125 6.30 7.77 -15.90
CA SER A 125 5.00 7.92 -16.55
C SER A 125 3.97 6.98 -15.90
N VAL A 126 2.71 7.41 -15.80
CA VAL A 126 1.61 6.59 -15.27
C VAL A 126 0.53 6.50 -16.33
N ARG A 127 0.01 5.29 -16.57
CA ARG A 127 -1.07 5.05 -17.52
C ARG A 127 -2.07 4.01 -17.02
N ALA A 128 -3.28 4.07 -17.56
CA ALA A 128 -4.25 2.99 -17.37
C ALA A 128 -3.78 1.76 -18.16
N GLY A 129 -3.70 0.61 -17.49
CA GLY A 129 -3.61 -0.70 -18.14
C GLY A 129 -5.01 -1.26 -18.32
N GLU A 130 -5.35 -1.68 -19.54
CA GLU A 130 -6.67 -2.22 -19.85
C GLU A 130 -7.00 -3.44 -18.99
N ASP A 131 -6.07 -4.39 -18.88
CA ASP A 131 -6.24 -5.60 -18.07
C ASP A 131 -6.47 -5.29 -16.58
N TYR A 132 -5.69 -4.37 -16.00
CA TYR A 132 -5.87 -3.96 -14.60
C TYR A 132 -7.19 -3.22 -14.39
N THR A 133 -7.58 -2.37 -15.34
CA THR A 133 -8.84 -1.61 -15.26
C THR A 133 -10.05 -2.53 -15.37
N ALA A 134 -9.99 -3.57 -16.21
CA ALA A 134 -11.04 -4.54 -16.37
C ALA A 134 -11.19 -5.48 -15.16
N ALA A 135 -10.10 -5.74 -14.43
CA ALA A 135 -10.10 -6.60 -13.26
C ALA A 135 -10.50 -5.88 -11.95
N TYR A 136 -10.49 -4.54 -11.94
CA TYR A 136 -10.90 -3.75 -10.78
C TYR A 136 -12.45 -3.68 -10.68
N PRO A 137 -13.05 -3.81 -9.47
CA PRO A 137 -12.42 -3.81 -8.15
C PRO A 137 -12.10 -5.18 -7.55
N GLU A 138 -12.31 -6.27 -8.25
CA GLU A 138 -11.99 -7.62 -7.78
C GLU A 138 -10.49 -7.80 -7.55
N ASP A 139 -9.66 -7.35 -8.48
CA ASP A 139 -8.21 -7.36 -8.41
C ASP A 139 -7.63 -5.94 -8.49
N TRP A 140 -6.63 -5.68 -7.65
CA TRP A 140 -6.01 -4.36 -7.50
C TRP A 140 -4.59 -4.38 -8.07
N GLY A 141 -4.37 -4.98 -9.24
CA GLY A 141 -3.03 -5.19 -9.81
C GLY A 141 -2.33 -3.92 -10.38
N GLY A 142 -1.09 -4.11 -10.84
CA GLY A 142 -0.29 -3.10 -11.53
C GLY A 142 1.08 -3.61 -11.98
N GLU A 143 1.78 -2.80 -12.76
CA GLU A 143 3.08 -3.12 -13.36
C GLU A 143 4.02 -1.92 -13.31
N VAL A 144 5.31 -2.22 -13.10
CA VAL A 144 6.40 -1.26 -13.25
C VAL A 144 7.38 -1.81 -14.28
N THR A 145 7.61 -1.05 -15.34
CA THR A 145 8.62 -1.32 -16.36
C THR A 145 9.69 -0.23 -16.30
N VAL A 146 10.96 -0.62 -16.14
CA VAL A 146 12.10 0.30 -16.13
C VAL A 146 12.90 0.12 -17.42
N ASN A 147 13.00 1.19 -18.20
CA ASN A 147 13.78 1.24 -19.43
C ASN A 147 15.17 1.82 -19.14
N LEU A 148 16.22 1.16 -19.63
CA LEU A 148 17.61 1.52 -19.33
C LEU A 148 18.25 2.31 -20.47
N LYS A 149 19.14 3.24 -20.12
CA LYS A 149 19.95 3.97 -21.10
C LYS A 149 20.80 2.97 -21.90
N GLY A 150 20.81 3.14 -23.22
CA GLY A 150 21.48 2.22 -24.13
C GLY A 150 20.65 0.99 -24.53
N GLY A 151 19.41 0.91 -24.05
CA GLY A 151 18.42 -0.10 -24.43
C GLY A 151 18.26 -1.22 -23.40
N GLY A 152 17.18 -1.98 -23.58
CA GLY A 152 16.75 -3.02 -22.65
C GLY A 152 15.80 -2.49 -21.58
N SER A 153 15.06 -3.41 -20.97
CA SER A 153 14.13 -3.11 -19.90
C SER A 153 14.02 -4.26 -18.92
N VAL A 154 13.62 -3.95 -17.69
CA VAL A 154 13.23 -4.91 -16.67
C VAL A 154 11.84 -4.55 -16.16
N MET A 155 11.04 -5.57 -15.84
CA MET A 155 9.63 -5.41 -15.52
C MET A 155 9.24 -6.31 -14.36
N ALA A 156 8.34 -5.80 -13.51
CA ALA A 156 7.69 -6.56 -12.46
C ALA A 156 6.18 -6.29 -12.48
N VAL A 157 5.40 -7.37 -12.35
CA VAL A 157 3.93 -7.37 -12.43
C VAL A 157 3.33 -7.87 -11.12
N ARG A 158 2.21 -7.29 -10.72
CA ARG A 158 1.36 -7.74 -9.62
C ARG A 158 -0.08 -7.86 -10.10
N ASN A 159 -0.66 -9.05 -9.95
CA ASN A 159 -2.08 -9.25 -10.27
C ASN A 159 -2.98 -8.90 -9.08
N ALA A 160 -2.49 -9.11 -7.85
CA ALA A 160 -3.20 -8.81 -6.61
C ALA A 160 -2.41 -7.84 -5.73
N CYS A 161 -3.10 -7.18 -4.81
CA CYS A 161 -2.48 -6.26 -3.86
C CYS A 161 -2.09 -7.01 -2.58
N LYS A 162 -0.79 -6.97 -2.22
CA LYS A 162 -0.31 -7.55 -0.97
C LYS A 162 -0.99 -6.91 0.24
N GLY A 163 -1.38 -7.74 1.20
CA GLY A 163 -2.17 -7.37 2.36
C GLY A 163 -3.67 -7.63 2.21
N ASP A 164 -4.15 -7.90 0.99
CA ASP A 164 -5.54 -8.32 0.76
C ASP A 164 -5.77 -9.76 1.24
N PRO A 165 -7.03 -10.18 1.47
CA PRO A 165 -7.34 -11.54 1.90
C PRO A 165 -6.77 -12.63 0.99
N GLU A 166 -6.67 -12.37 -0.31
CA GLU A 166 -6.15 -13.27 -1.34
C GLU A 166 -4.61 -13.32 -1.35
N LEU A 167 -3.95 -12.27 -0.86
CA LEU A 167 -2.49 -12.17 -0.76
C LEU A 167 -2.09 -11.56 0.60
N PRO A 168 -2.40 -12.23 1.73
CA PRO A 168 -2.24 -11.64 3.05
C PRO A 168 -0.77 -11.56 3.45
N LEU A 169 -0.48 -10.65 4.38
CA LEU A 169 0.82 -10.67 5.06
C LEU A 169 0.95 -11.97 5.85
N ASN A 170 2.11 -12.61 5.72
CA ASN A 170 2.39 -13.78 6.53
C ASN A 170 2.63 -13.38 8.00
N ARG A 171 2.71 -14.38 8.89
CA ARG A 171 2.87 -14.16 10.32
C ARG A 171 4.09 -13.29 10.65
N ASP A 172 5.22 -13.55 10.02
CA ASP A 172 6.47 -12.85 10.30
C ASP A 172 6.41 -11.40 9.81
N GLU A 173 5.81 -11.16 8.66
CA GLU A 173 5.56 -9.81 8.13
C GLU A 173 4.62 -9.01 9.03
N MET A 174 3.55 -9.63 9.54
CA MET A 174 2.63 -9.01 10.49
C MET A 174 3.33 -8.63 11.80
N ILE A 175 4.17 -9.53 12.33
CA ILE A 175 4.94 -9.28 13.55
C ILE A 175 5.98 -8.18 13.31
N ALA A 176 6.72 -8.23 12.20
CA ALA A 176 7.72 -7.22 11.86
C ALA A 176 7.08 -5.83 11.75
N LYS A 177 5.94 -5.74 11.05
CA LYS A 177 5.15 -4.51 10.97
C LYS A 177 4.68 -4.03 12.34
N ALA A 178 4.17 -4.92 13.20
CA ALA A 178 3.75 -4.55 14.54
C ALA A 178 4.91 -3.98 15.36
N ARG A 179 6.08 -4.61 15.30
CA ARG A 179 7.30 -4.12 15.96
C ARG A 179 7.69 -2.73 15.48
N GLU A 180 7.69 -2.51 14.17
CA GLU A 180 8.02 -1.21 13.58
C GLU A 180 7.07 -0.11 14.07
N LEU A 181 5.76 -0.38 14.06
CA LEU A 181 4.74 0.58 14.51
C LEU A 181 4.83 0.88 16.01
N LEU A 182 5.04 -0.14 16.85
CA LEU A 182 5.19 0.03 18.29
C LEU A 182 6.49 0.79 18.63
N SER A 183 7.56 0.51 17.90
CA SER A 183 8.83 1.24 18.03
C SER A 183 8.68 2.70 17.62
N PHE A 184 8.01 2.96 16.50
CA PHE A 184 7.68 4.32 16.05
C PHE A 184 6.81 5.07 17.07
N GLY A 185 5.89 4.36 17.72
CA GLY A 185 5.08 4.88 18.83
C GLY A 185 5.83 5.01 20.17
N ALA A 186 7.14 4.79 20.21
CA ALA A 186 7.98 4.85 21.40
C ALA A 186 7.47 3.94 22.55
N ILE A 187 7.03 2.72 22.24
CA ILE A 187 6.66 1.74 23.25
C ILE A 187 7.92 1.20 23.95
N ASN A 188 7.88 1.09 25.28
CA ASN A 188 9.01 0.61 26.09
C ASN A 188 9.45 -0.81 25.71
N ASP A 189 8.52 -1.76 25.81
CA ASP A 189 8.78 -3.20 25.65
C ASP A 189 7.93 -3.74 24.48
N VAL A 190 8.43 -3.47 23.27
CA VAL A 190 7.77 -3.83 22.01
C VAL A 190 7.51 -5.35 21.94
N ASP A 191 8.49 -6.16 22.33
CA ASP A 191 8.36 -7.62 22.26
C ASP A 191 7.35 -8.14 23.27
N ALA A 192 7.33 -7.63 24.52
CA ALA A 192 6.31 -8.03 25.49
C ALA A 192 4.89 -7.68 25.03
N VAL A 193 4.70 -6.54 24.34
CA VAL A 193 3.40 -6.18 23.77
C VAL A 193 3.01 -7.13 22.64
N VAL A 194 3.93 -7.43 21.71
CA VAL A 194 3.66 -8.37 20.60
C VAL A 194 3.33 -9.76 21.14
N ASP A 195 4.14 -10.28 22.06
CA ASP A 195 3.94 -11.60 22.66
C ASP A 195 2.62 -11.66 23.43
N GLY A 196 2.29 -10.60 24.19
CA GLY A 196 1.02 -10.50 24.90
C GLY A 196 -0.20 -10.47 23.96
N VAL A 197 -0.14 -9.73 22.85
CA VAL A 197 -1.22 -9.70 21.84
C VAL A 197 -1.40 -11.09 21.21
N LEU A 198 -0.32 -11.79 20.90
CA LEU A 198 -0.38 -13.14 20.34
C LEU A 198 -0.95 -14.16 21.33
N ASP A 199 -0.64 -14.00 22.62
CA ASP A 199 -1.14 -14.89 23.68
C ASP A 199 -2.63 -14.70 23.99
N MET A 200 -3.24 -13.56 23.63
CA MET A 200 -4.69 -13.36 23.78
C MET A 200 -5.53 -14.43 23.06
N ALA A 201 -5.03 -14.99 21.95
CA ALA A 201 -5.69 -16.08 21.24
C ALA A 201 -5.76 -17.39 22.07
N ASN A 202 -4.90 -17.52 23.10
CA ASN A 202 -4.81 -18.67 24.00
C ASN A 202 -5.36 -18.36 25.41
N GLY A 203 -6.10 -17.26 25.57
CA GLY A 203 -6.65 -16.83 26.87
C GLY A 203 -5.73 -15.93 27.69
N GLY A 204 -4.63 -15.45 27.11
CA GLY A 204 -3.76 -14.44 27.70
C GLY A 204 -4.47 -13.11 27.98
N ALA A 205 -3.93 -12.34 28.92
CA ALA A 205 -4.44 -11.01 29.25
C ALA A 205 -4.04 -9.97 28.18
N VAL A 206 -4.79 -8.87 28.11
CA VAL A 206 -4.41 -7.72 27.26
C VAL A 206 -3.09 -7.13 27.79
N PRO A 207 -2.05 -6.99 26.95
CA PRO A 207 -0.78 -6.43 27.39
C PRO A 207 -0.90 -4.94 27.75
N GLY A 208 0.00 -4.47 28.61
CA GLY A 208 0.11 -3.05 28.93
C GLY A 208 0.83 -2.29 27.82
N PHE A 209 0.32 -1.10 27.46
CA PHE A 209 0.95 -0.20 26.49
C PHE A 209 1.57 0.99 27.23
N SER A 210 2.83 0.88 27.63
CA SER A 210 3.57 1.98 28.27
C SER A 210 4.54 2.64 27.29
N LEU A 211 4.50 3.96 27.22
CA LEU A 211 5.40 4.79 26.42
C LEU A 211 6.75 4.99 27.14
N GLN A 212 7.81 5.16 26.35
CA GLN A 212 9.16 5.58 26.76
C GLN A 212 9.20 7.01 27.28
#